data_AF-A0A315XAW5-F1
#
_entry.id   AF-A0A315XAW5-F1
#
_cell.length_a   1.000
_cell.length_b   1.000
_cell.length_c   1.000
_cell.angle_alpha   90.00
_cell.angle_beta   90.00
_cell.angle_gamma   90.00
#
_symmetry.space_group_name_H-M   'P 1'
#
loop_
_entity.id
_entity.type
_entity.pdbx_description
1 polymer ?
#
loop_
_entity_poly.entity_id
_entity_poly.type
_entity_poly.pdbx_seq_one_letter_code
_entity_poly.pdbx_strand_id
1 'polypeptide(L)'
;MADDVPEVFSDVFDFALTPYGVTVTFGLTGRRQATGKVPVTDDQVVVRMSLEQAKVLSMLLRKNLSHYERENGLEIALPYAVYTTLGVAREDWPPSDS
;
A
#
# COMPACT_ATOMS: atom_id res chain seq x y z
N MET A 1 -0.25 -26.48 -17.03
CA MET A 1 -1.14 -25.33 -17.36
C MET A 1 -0.37 -24.11 -16.89
N ALA A 2 -0.15 -23.12 -17.75
CA ALA A 2 0.36 -21.85 -17.24
C ALA A 2 -0.78 -21.31 -16.38
N ASP A 3 -0.64 -21.35 -15.06
CA ASP A 3 -1.54 -20.62 -14.18
C ASP A 3 -1.38 -19.15 -14.56
N ASP A 4 -2.38 -18.60 -15.24
CA ASP A 4 -2.41 -17.18 -15.57
C ASP A 4 -2.29 -16.40 -14.26
N VAL A 5 -1.33 -15.47 -14.22
CA VAL A 5 -1.12 -14.62 -13.06
C VAL A 5 -2.38 -13.77 -12.90
N PRO A 6 -3.10 -13.85 -11.76
CA PRO A 6 -4.35 -13.13 -11.61
C PRO A 6 -4.10 -11.61 -11.57
N GLU A 7 -4.71 -10.89 -12.50
CA GLU A 7 -4.77 -9.43 -12.47
C GLU A 7 -6.03 -9.00 -11.71
N VAL A 8 -5.85 -8.41 -10.53
CA VAL A 8 -6.95 -7.90 -9.71
C VAL A 8 -6.76 -6.41 -9.44
N PHE A 9 -7.87 -5.68 -9.43
CA PHE A 9 -7.90 -4.32 -8.90
C PHE A 9 -8.00 -4.36 -7.38
N SER A 10 -7.32 -3.43 -6.70
CA SER A 10 -7.36 -3.25 -5.26
C SER A 10 -7.31 -1.76 -4.92
N ASP A 11 -8.16 -1.33 -3.99
CA ASP A 11 -8.20 0.05 -3.49
C ASP A 11 -7.76 0.19 -2.03
N VAL A 12 -7.62 -0.94 -1.32
CA VAL A 12 -7.11 -1.03 0.05
C VAL A 12 -6.05 -2.10 0.15
N PHE A 13 -5.04 -1.83 0.96
CA PHE A 13 -4.06 -2.83 1.34
C PHE A 13 -3.76 -2.75 2.83
N ASP A 14 -3.44 -3.89 3.42
CA ASP A 14 -2.92 -4.03 4.78
C ASP A 14 -1.49 -4.55 4.74
N PHE A 15 -0.69 -4.14 5.73
CA PHE A 15 0.74 -4.44 5.79
C PHE A 15 1.11 -5.01 7.16
N ALA A 16 1.50 -6.29 7.18
CA ALA A 16 1.94 -6.97 8.39
C ALA A 16 3.44 -7.33 8.29
N LEU A 17 4.24 -6.71 9.17
CA LEU A 17 5.67 -7.00 9.31
C LEU A 17 5.90 -8.00 10.45
N THR A 18 6.73 -8.99 10.19
CA THR A 18 7.23 -9.93 11.20
C THR A 18 8.76 -9.96 11.18
N PRO A 19 9.43 -10.52 12.20
CA PRO A 19 10.89 -10.67 12.18
C PRO A 19 11.44 -11.50 11.00
N TYR A 20 10.59 -12.26 10.31
CA TYR A 20 11.00 -13.19 9.25
C TYR A 20 10.51 -12.80 7.86
N GLY A 21 9.65 -11.78 7.75
CA GLY A 21 9.07 -11.43 6.46
C GLY A 21 7.91 -10.47 6.57
N VAL A 22 7.33 -10.18 5.41
CA VAL A 22 6.23 -9.24 5.22
C VAL A 22 5.06 -9.96 4.57
N THR A 23 3.86 -9.64 5.02
CA THR A 23 2.61 -9.98 4.34
C THR A 23 1.93 -8.70 3.91
N VAL A 24 1.57 -8.61 2.63
CA VAL A 24 0.73 -7.53 2.08
C VAL A 24 -0.57 -8.16 1.61
N THR A 25 -1.68 -7.69 2.17
CA THR A 25 -3.02 -8.14 1.78
C THR A 25 -3.69 -7.03 1.00
N PHE A 26 -4.05 -7.32 -0.25
CA PHE A 26 -4.78 -6.43 -1.14
C PHE A 26 -6.26 -6.81 -1.12
N GLY A 27 -7.13 -5.83 -1.01
CA GLY A 27 -8.57 -6.04 -0.99
C GLY A 27 -9.33 -4.92 -1.69
N LEU A 28 -10.66 -5.05 -1.63
CA LEU A 28 -11.59 -4.00 -1.99
C LEU A 28 -12.28 -3.45 -0.75
N THR A 29 -12.43 -2.14 -0.69
CA THR A 29 -13.26 -1.46 0.30
C THR A 29 -14.68 -1.94 0.09
N GLY A 30 -15.15 -2.83 0.97
CA GLY A 30 -16.52 -3.32 0.91
C GLY A 30 -17.51 -2.14 0.94
N ARG A 31 -18.52 -2.17 0.07
CA ARG A 31 -19.66 -1.25 0.17
C ARG A 31 -20.25 -1.40 1.58
N ARG A 32 -20.16 -0.33 2.38
CA ARG A 32 -20.70 -0.19 3.73
C ARG A 32 -22.00 -1.00 3.86
N GLN A 33 -21.94 -2.16 4.53
CA GLN A 33 -23.16 -2.88 4.85
C GLN A 33 -24.00 -1.95 5.73
N ALA A 34 -25.26 -1.75 5.35
CA ALA A 34 -26.20 -1.02 6.18
C ALA A 34 -26.23 -1.67 7.57
N THR A 35 -26.26 -0.84 8.61
CA THR A 35 -26.36 -1.19 10.05
C THR A 35 -25.13 -1.82 10.74
N GLY A 36 -24.31 -0.94 11.33
CA GLY A 36 -23.65 -1.19 12.63
C GLY A 36 -22.48 -2.18 12.69
N LYS A 37 -22.07 -2.80 11.59
CA LYS A 37 -20.90 -3.69 11.54
C LYS A 37 -19.71 -3.04 10.84
N VAL A 38 -18.51 -3.33 11.35
CA VAL A 38 -17.22 -2.90 10.81
C VAL A 38 -17.16 -3.23 9.31
N PRO A 39 -16.66 -2.33 8.45
CA PRO A 39 -16.51 -2.62 7.02
C PRO A 39 -15.73 -3.93 6.85
N VAL A 40 -16.32 -4.90 6.16
CA VAL A 40 -15.62 -6.12 5.77
C VAL A 40 -14.86 -5.78 4.50
N THR A 41 -13.54 -5.88 4.54
CA THR A 41 -12.69 -5.84 3.34
C THR A 41 -12.76 -7.21 2.68
N ASP A 42 -13.05 -7.24 1.38
CA ASP A 42 -13.01 -8.48 0.61
C ASP A 42 -11.56 -8.67 0.11
N ASP A 43 -10.77 -9.44 0.86
CA ASP A 43 -9.38 -9.76 0.51
C ASP A 43 -9.33 -10.44 -0.87
N GLN A 44 -8.61 -9.83 -1.81
CA GLN A 44 -8.48 -10.31 -3.19
C GLN A 44 -7.17 -11.07 -3.39
N VAL A 45 -6.06 -10.55 -2.84
CA VAL A 45 -4.71 -11.12 -3.04
C VAL A 45 -3.89 -10.98 -1.76
N VAL A 46 -3.18 -12.04 -1.38
CA VAL A 46 -2.23 -12.03 -0.26
C VAL A 46 -0.83 -12.35 -0.79
N VAL A 47 0.10 -11.43 -0.61
CA VAL A 47 1.51 -11.59 -1.00
C VAL A 47 2.36 -11.75 0.26
N ARG A 48 3.12 -12.84 0.34
CA ARG A 48 4.09 -13.08 1.42
C ARG A 48 5.49 -13.09 0.84
N MET A 49 6.41 -12.37 1.47
CA MET A 49 7.77 -12.22 0.98
C MET A 49 8.78 -12.11 2.12
N SER A 50 10.05 -12.36 1.81
CA SER A 50 11.14 -12.15 2.77
C SER A 50 11.40 -10.67 3.02
N LEU A 51 12.15 -10.35 4.09
CA LEU A 51 12.53 -8.97 4.39
C LEU A 51 13.39 -8.35 3.29
N GLU A 52 14.27 -9.13 2.67
CA GLU A 52 15.13 -8.69 1.57
C GLU A 52 14.30 -8.31 0.35
N GLN A 53 13.31 -9.14 -0.01
CA GLN A 53 12.40 -8.84 -1.12
C GLN A 53 11.56 -7.61 -0.85
N ALA A 54 11.01 -7.48 0.37
CA ALA A 54 10.23 -6.31 0.77
C ALA A 54 11.05 -5.02 0.70
N LYS A 55 12.33 -5.07 1.13
CA LYS A 55 13.25 -3.93 1.06
C LYS A 55 13.55 -3.52 -0.38
N VAL A 56 13.81 -4.48 -1.27
CA VAL A 56 14.05 -4.17 -2.68
C VAL A 56 12.79 -3.59 -3.33
N LEU A 57 11.63 -4.19 -3.05
CA LEU A 57 10.34 -3.73 -3.57
C LEU A 57 10.04 -2.29 -3.14
N SER A 58 10.20 -1.95 -1.86
CA SER A 58 9.92 -0.60 -1.36
C SER A 58 10.83 0.46 -1.99
N MET A 59 12.11 0.15 -2.17
CA MET A 59 13.06 1.05 -2.83
C MET A 59 12.70 1.28 -4.31
N LEU A 60 12.31 0.22 -5.02
CA LEU A 60 11.90 0.32 -6.43
C LEU A 60 10.59 1.09 -6.57
N LEU A 61 9.60 0.84 -5.72
CA LEU A 61 8.33 1.56 -5.72
C LEU A 61 8.56 3.05 -5.51
N ARG A 62 9.32 3.43 -4.48
CA ARG A 62 9.67 4.84 -4.22
C ARG A 62 10.38 5.48 -5.41
N LYS A 63 11.39 4.80 -5.98
CA LYS A 63 12.14 5.33 -7.13
C LYS A 63 11.22 5.61 -8.33
N ASN A 64 10.31 4.69 -8.64
CA ASN A 64 9.41 4.84 -9.79
C ASN A 64 8.35 5.94 -9.56
N LEU A 65 7.78 6.03 -8.35
CA LEU A 65 6.82 7.10 -8.02
C LEU A 65 7.49 8.48 -8.09
N SER A 66 8.67 8.65 -7.48
CA SER A 66 9.41 9.91 -7.56
C SER A 66 9.88 10.27 -8.97
N HIS A 67 10.10 9.27 -9.82
CA HIS A 67 10.37 9.50 -11.24
C HIS A 67 9.14 10.04 -11.96
N TYR A 68 7.99 9.40 -11.74
CA TYR A 68 6.72 9.79 -12.33
C TYR A 68 6.30 11.22 -11.94
N GLU A 69 6.41 11.57 -10.65
CA GLU A 69 6.12 12.92 -10.14
C GLU A 69 6.97 13.98 -10.85
N ARG A 70 8.28 13.73 -10.97
CA ARG A 70 9.22 14.65 -11.64
C ARG A 70 8.92 14.80 -13.13
N GLU A 71 8.63 13.72 -13.84
CA GLU A 71 8.36 13.76 -15.28
C GLU A 71 7.06 14.50 -15.62
N ASN A 72 6.06 14.39 -14.75
CA ASN A 72 4.74 14.99 -14.98
C ASN A 72 4.57 16.35 -14.28
N GLY A 73 5.58 16.81 -13.52
CA GLY A 73 5.53 18.08 -12.80
C GLY A 73 4.40 18.13 -11.77
N LEU A 74 4.07 16.99 -11.16
CA LEU A 74 3.00 16.85 -10.16
C LEU A 74 3.53 16.21 -8.89
N GLU A 75 2.85 16.47 -7.78
CA GLU A 75 3.12 15.86 -6.49
C GLU A 75 1.92 15.00 -6.08
N ILE A 76 2.17 13.74 -5.70
CA ILE A 76 1.14 12.85 -5.16
C ILE A 76 0.99 13.17 -3.67
N ALA A 77 0.34 14.30 -3.38
CA ALA A 77 0.12 14.74 -2.01
C ALA A 77 -0.86 13.80 -1.29
N LEU A 78 -0.39 13.17 -0.20
CA LEU A 78 -1.24 12.41 0.70
C LEU A 78 -1.68 13.29 1.89
N PRO A 79 -2.97 13.30 2.27
CA PRO A 79 -3.43 14.00 3.45
C PRO A 79 -2.72 13.49 4.72
N TYR A 80 -2.35 14.38 5.65
CA TYR A 80 -1.66 14.02 6.90
C TYR A 80 -2.37 12.94 7.73
N ALA A 81 -3.69 12.90 7.67
CA ALA A 81 -4.51 11.89 8.32
C ALA A 81 -4.20 10.46 7.79
N VAL A 82 -3.83 10.33 6.52
CA VAL A 82 -3.48 9.04 5.89
C VAL A 82 -2.18 8.51 6.48
N TYR A 83 -1.12 9.33 6.58
CA TYR A 83 0.15 8.91 7.19
C TYR A 83 -0.04 8.45 8.64
N THR A 84 -0.85 9.19 9.40
CA THR A 84 -1.17 8.86 10.79
C THR A 84 -1.92 7.52 10.89
N THR A 85 -2.87 7.29 9.99
CA THR A 85 -3.64 6.04 9.94
C THR A 85 -2.77 4.85 9.55
N LEU A 86 -1.80 5.06 8.65
CA LEU A 86 -0.84 4.04 8.23
C LEU A 86 0.32 3.84 9.22
N GLY A 87 0.35 4.58 10.34
CA GLY A 87 1.42 4.48 11.34
C GLY A 87 2.79 4.95 10.83
N VAL A 88 2.82 5.74 9.75
CA VAL A 88 4.06 6.29 9.18
C VAL A 88 4.60 7.37 10.11
N ALA A 89 5.82 7.19 10.60
CA ALA A 89 6.45 8.14 11.51
C ALA A 89 6.57 9.52 10.84
N ARG A 90 6.45 10.57 11.65
CA ARG A 90 6.45 11.96 11.14
C ARG A 90 7.76 12.34 10.42
N GLU A 91 8.86 11.68 10.78
CA GLU A 91 10.18 11.83 10.14
C GLU A 91 10.24 11.23 8.73
N ASP A 92 9.37 10.28 8.41
CA ASP A 92 9.26 9.65 7.09
C ASP A 92 8.28 10.41 6.16
N TRP A 93 7.64 11.47 6.67
CA TRP A 93 6.74 12.29 5.85
C TRP A 93 7.58 13.09 4.85
N PRO A 94 7.09 13.29 3.61
CA PRO A 94 7.71 14.27 2.73
C PRO A 94 7.72 15.64 3.41
N PRO A 95 8.77 16.46 3.21
CA PRO A 95 8.90 17.76 3.84
C PRO A 95 7.66 18.61 3.54
N SER A 96 7.11 19.25 4.58
CA SER A 96 5.83 19.95 4.55
C SER A 96 5.80 21.26 3.75
N ASP A 97 6.86 21.58 3.01
CA ASP A 97 6.99 22.80 2.20
C ASP A 97 7.13 22.41 0.73
N SER A 98 6.00 22.43 0.02
CA SER A 98 5.87 22.56 -1.43
C SER A 98 4.54 23.25 -1.73
#